data_AF-A0A7J8IRR5-F1
#
_entry.id   AF-A0A7J8IRR5-F1
#
_cell.length_a   1.000
_cell.length_b   1.000
_cell.length_c   1.000
_cell.angle_alpha   90.00
_cell.angle_beta   90.00
_cell.angle_gamma   90.00
#
_symmetry.space_group_name_H-M   'P 1'
#
loop_
_entity.id
_entity.type
_entity.pdbx_description
1 polymer ?
#
loop_
_entity_poly.entity_id
_entity_poly.type
_entity_poly.pdbx_seq_one_letter_code
_entity_poly.pdbx_strand_id
1 'polypeptide(L)'
;MPLFGWMKWPKYDSYKPTHCPGSDIVTKTLLRELKWHLKERERLIQEIENEHKVKKTGVDYNWLRNYQNPHTTIPATEQRQLEVLCSQVQPCQTGSILSR
;
A
#
# COMPACT_ATOMS: atom_id res chain seq x y z
N MET A 1 -6.25 17.59 -3.20
CA MET A 1 -6.45 16.68 -4.36
C MET A 1 -6.86 15.32 -3.82
N PRO A 2 -7.80 14.59 -4.45
CA PRO A 2 -8.10 13.23 -4.02
C PRO A 2 -6.91 12.32 -4.33
N LEU A 3 -6.29 11.77 -3.28
CA LEU A 3 -5.09 10.93 -3.37
C LEU A 3 -5.28 9.67 -4.22
N PHE A 4 -6.53 9.24 -4.40
CA PHE A 4 -6.89 8.06 -5.16
C PHE A 4 -7.75 8.38 -6.39
N GLY A 5 -7.66 9.59 -6.95
CA GLY A 5 -8.41 9.97 -8.16
C GLY A 5 -8.07 9.13 -9.40
N TRP A 6 -6.91 8.47 -9.40
CA TRP A 6 -6.48 7.50 -10.42
C TRP A 6 -7.14 6.13 -10.28
N MET A 7 -7.55 5.75 -9.06
CA MET A 7 -8.33 4.55 -8.84
C MET A 7 -9.79 4.83 -9.20
N LYS A 8 -10.28 4.18 -10.26
CA LYS A 8 -11.71 4.10 -10.54
C LYS A 8 -12.36 3.21 -9.50
N TRP A 9 -12.61 3.77 -8.32
CA TRP A 9 -13.45 3.12 -7.32
C TRP A 9 -14.81 2.84 -7.97
N PRO A 10 -15.39 1.63 -7.76
CA PRO A 10 -16.76 1.37 -8.21
C PRO A 10 -17.65 2.49 -7.68
N LYS A 11 -18.40 3.14 -8.59
CA LYS A 11 -19.27 4.25 -8.20
C LYS A 11 -20.22 3.73 -7.13
N TYR A 12 -20.20 4.41 -6.00
CA TYR A 12 -20.95 4.08 -4.81
C TYR A 12 -22.43 4.37 -5.08
N ASP A 13 -23.13 3.46 -5.75
CA ASP A 13 -24.57 3.54 -5.92
C ASP A 13 -25.23 3.33 -4.56
N SER A 14 -25.42 4.42 -3.81
CA SER A 14 -26.35 4.56 -2.69
C SER A 14 -26.50 3.33 -1.78
N TYR A 15 -25.41 2.67 -1.39
CA TYR A 15 -25.48 1.69 -0.31
C TYR A 15 -25.47 2.47 1.00
N LYS A 16 -26.55 2.32 1.77
CA LYS A 16 -26.65 2.88 3.11
C LYS A 16 -25.41 2.49 3.91
N PRO A 17 -24.84 3.36 4.76
CA PRO A 17 -23.70 3.04 5.61
C PRO A 17 -24.15 2.13 6.74
N THR A 18 -24.56 0.90 6.41
CA THR A 18 -24.68 -0.19 7.35
C THR A 18 -23.30 -0.80 7.42
N HIS A 19 -22.62 -0.59 8.55
CA HIS A 19 -21.41 -1.28 8.93
C HIS A 19 -21.56 -2.78 8.61
N CYS A 20 -20.98 -3.23 7.50
CA CYS A 20 -21.17 -4.60 7.04
C CYS A 20 -20.50 -5.52 8.07
N PRO A 21 -21.15 -6.62 8.50
CA PRO A 21 -20.50 -7.58 9.38
C PRO A 21 -19.22 -8.09 8.72
N GLY A 22 -18.07 -7.85 9.37
CA GLY A 22 -16.74 -8.19 8.86
C GLY A 22 -15.95 -7.06 8.20
N SER A 23 -16.49 -5.83 8.11
CA SER A 23 -15.80 -4.64 7.57
C SER A 23 -14.44 -4.36 8.23
N ASP A 24 -14.31 -4.62 9.54
CA ASP A 24 -13.05 -4.43 10.28
C ASP A 24 -11.95 -5.38 9.80
N ILE A 25 -12.31 -6.64 9.50
CA ILE A 25 -11.36 -7.65 9.03
C ILE A 25 -10.90 -7.27 7.63
N VAL A 26 -11.84 -6.86 6.76
CA VAL A 26 -11.54 -6.36 5.42
C VAL A 26 -10.60 -5.17 5.49
N THR A 27 -10.90 -4.18 6.33
CA THR A 27 -10.10 -2.97 6.50
C THR A 27 -8.70 -3.28 6.98
N LYS A 28 -8.56 -4.09 8.04
CA LYS A 28 -7.25 -4.51 8.56
C LYS A 28 -6.44 -5.27 7.52
N THR A 29 -7.09 -6.14 6.73
CA THR A 29 -6.43 -6.94 5.70
C THR A 29 -5.93 -6.05 4.56
N LEU A 30 -6.80 -5.22 3.98
CA LEU A 30 -6.43 -4.31 2.88
C LEU A 30 -5.32 -3.33 3.27
N LEU A 31 -5.38 -2.76 4.48
CA LEU A 31 -4.34 -1.86 4.98
C LEU A 31 -3.01 -2.59 5.22
N ARG A 32 -3.05 -3.83 5.69
CA ARG A 32 -1.86 -4.66 5.89
C ARG A 32 -1.19 -4.96 4.56
N GLU A 33 -1.96 -5.41 3.57
CA GLU A 33 -1.43 -5.74 2.24
C GLU A 33 -0.86 -4.49 1.56
N LEU A 34 -1.54 -3.35 1.65
CA LEU A 34 -0.99 -2.09 1.12
C LEU A 34 0.35 -1.72 1.77
N LYS A 35 0.44 -1.79 3.10
CA LYS A 35 1.71 -1.51 3.82
C LYS A 35 2.82 -2.48 3.40
N TRP A 36 2.47 -3.75 3.18
CA TRP A 36 3.42 -4.72 2.67
C TRP A 36 3.92 -4.37 1.26
N HIS A 37 3.02 -4.03 0.33
CA HIS A 37 3.38 -3.62 -1.02
C HIS A 37 4.27 -2.36 -1.06
N LEU A 38 4.00 -1.38 -0.21
CA LEU A 38 4.84 -0.18 -0.11
C LEU A 38 6.26 -0.52 0.35
N LYS A 39 6.38 -1.42 1.33
CA LYS A 39 7.68 -1.88 1.83
C LYS A 39 8.43 -2.72 0.78
N GLU A 40 7.74 -3.61 0.09
CA GLU A 40 8.37 -4.45 -0.94
C GLU A 40 8.81 -3.62 -2.14
N ARG A 41 8.01 -2.62 -2.54
CA ARG A 41 8.38 -1.68 -3.60
C ARG A 41 9.64 -0.89 -3.23
N GLU A 42 9.75 -0.42 -1.99
CA GLU A 42 10.92 0.29 -1.51
C GLU A 42 12.17 -0.62 -1.54
N ARG A 43 12.03 -1.87 -1.09
CA ARG A 43 13.10 -2.87 -1.19
C ARG A 43 13.57 -3.07 -2.63
N LEU A 44 12.64 -3.20 -3.58
CA LEU A 44 12.98 -3.37 -5.00
C LEU A 44 13.68 -2.15 -5.58
N ILE A 45 13.25 -0.93 -5.24
CA ILE A 45 13.92 0.31 -5.67
C ILE A 45 15.36 0.34 -5.16
N GLN A 46 15.58 -0.06 -3.90
CA GLN A 46 16.92 -0.12 -3.32
C GLN A 46 17.81 -1.16 -3.99
N GLU A 47 17.25 -2.32 -4.34
CA GLU A 47 17.97 -3.37 -5.08
C GLU A 47 18.40 -2.86 -6.45
N ILE A 48 17.49 -2.23 -7.20
CA ILE A 48 17.80 -1.64 -8.52
C ILE A 48 18.88 -0.56 -8.41
N GLU A 49 18.77 0.34 -7.43
CA GLU A 49 19.77 1.37 -7.18
C GLU A 49 21.14 0.75 -6.84
N ASN A 50 21.14 -0.34 -6.06
CA ASN A 50 22.35 -1.04 -5.70
C ASN A 50 23.01 -1.71 -6.91
N GLU A 51 22.25 -2.49 -7.70
CA GLU A 51 22.76 -3.09 -8.93
C GLU A 51 23.36 -2.03 -9.87
N HIS A 52 22.71 -0.88 -9.99
CA HIS A 52 23.20 0.23 -10.80
C HIS A 52 24.51 0.81 -10.25
N LYS A 53 24.66 0.92 -8.92
CA LYS A 53 25.91 1.38 -8.28
C LYS A 53 27.04 0.38 -8.43
N VAL A 54 26.77 -0.92 -8.27
CA VAL A 54 27.76 -1.99 -8.47
C VAL A 54 28.23 -2.00 -9.91
N LYS A 55 27.32 -1.91 -10.90
CA LYS A 55 27.69 -1.83 -12.33
C LYS A 55 28.57 -0.62 -12.65
N LYS A 56 28.33 0.53 -11.99
CA LYS A 56 29.13 1.75 -12.19
C LYS A 56 30.48 1.73 -11.50
N THR A 57 30.55 1.15 -10.29
CA THR A 57 31.73 1.23 -9.42
C THR A 57 32.61 -0.03 -9.52
N GLY A 58 32.07 -1.13 -10.06
CA GLY A 58 32.74 -2.43 -10.19
C GLY A 58 32.88 -3.22 -8.88
N VAL A 59 32.40 -2.68 -7.76
CA VAL A 59 32.56 -3.23 -6.41
C VAL A 59 31.23 -3.14 -5.65
N ASP A 60 30.90 -4.18 -4.88
CA ASP A 60 29.72 -4.22 -4.01
C ASP A 60 30.05 -3.69 -2.60
N TYR A 61 29.40 -2.58 -2.22
CA TYR A 61 29.52 -1.94 -0.90
C TYR A 61 28.29 -2.16 -0.02
N ASN A 62 27.46 -3.17 -0.31
CA ASN A 62 26.23 -3.44 0.44
C ASN A 62 26.43 -3.53 1.95
N TRP A 63 27.54 -4.11 2.41
CA TRP A 63 27.86 -4.26 3.85
C TRP A 63 28.16 -2.93 4.57
N LEU A 64 28.50 -1.88 3.82
CA LEU A 64 28.79 -0.54 4.33
C LEU A 64 27.54 0.35 4.43
N ARG A 65 26.40 -0.11 3.89
CA ARG A 65 25.18 0.69 3.82
C ARG A 65 24.47 0.67 5.17
N ASN A 66 24.39 1.83 5.81
CA ASN A 66 23.43 2.03 6.89
C ASN A 66 22.05 2.16 6.22
N TYR A 67 21.16 1.18 6.41
CA TYR A 67 19.78 1.25 5.90
C TYR A 67 18.98 2.31 6.68
N GLN A 68 19.27 3.59 6.47
CA GLN A 68 18.34 4.66 6.77
C GLN A 68 17.27 4.66 5.68
N ASN A 69 16.38 3.69 5.80
CA ASN A 69 15.25 3.54 4.89
C ASN A 69 14.31 4.71 5.18
N PRO A 70 14.05 5.65 4.24
CA PRO A 70 13.00 6.63 4.44
C PRO A 70 11.70 5.84 4.51
N HIS A 71 11.21 5.61 5.72
CA HIS A 71 9.97 4.87 5.92
C HIS A 71 8.88 5.55 5.09
N THR A 72 8.41 4.86 4.04
CA THR A 72 7.24 5.24 3.24
C THR A 72 6.01 5.15 4.14
N THR A 73 5.87 6.17 4.98
CA THR A 73 4.85 6.26 6.00
C THR A 73 3.67 6.98 5.40
N ILE A 74 2.52 6.31 5.38
CA ILE A 74 1.26 6.92 4.95
C ILE A 74 0.91 8.02 5.96
N PRO A 75 0.75 9.29 5.55
CA PRO A 75 0.35 10.34 6.46
C PRO A 75 -0.98 10.01 7.14
N ALA A 76 -1.14 10.43 8.39
CA ALA A 76 -2.30 10.03 9.21
C ALA A 76 -3.65 10.42 8.60
N THR A 77 -3.70 11.53 7.86
CA THR A 77 -4.90 11.98 7.13
C THR A 77 -5.28 11.02 6.02
N GLU A 78 -4.31 10.55 5.25
CA GLU A 78 -4.52 9.61 4.14
C GLU A 78 -4.89 8.23 4.67
N GLN A 79 -4.25 7.81 5.77
CA GLN A 79 -4.57 6.55 6.44
C GLN A 79 -6.03 6.51 6.89
N ARG A 80 -6.53 7.59 7.52
CA ARG A 80 -7.95 7.69 7.94
C ARG A 80 -8.91 7.64 6.76
N GLN A 81 -8.59 8.33 5.65
CA GLN A 81 -9.42 8.27 4.44
C GLN A 81 -9.47 6.86 3.87
N LEU A 82 -8.35 6.15 3.87
CA LEU A 82 -8.28 4.77 3.40
C LEU A 82 -9.05 3.81 4.31
N GLU A 83 -8.97 3.97 5.63
CA GLU A 83 -9.77 3.22 6.60
C GLU A 83 -11.28 3.37 6.32
N VAL A 84 -11.74 4.60 6.06
CA VAL A 84 -13.14 4.88 5.70
C VAL A 84 -13.53 4.18 4.41
N LEU A 85 -12.69 4.21 3.38
CA LEU A 85 -12.97 3.53 2.11
C LEU A 85 -13.01 2.01 2.26
N CYS A 86 -12.04 1.43 2.98
CA CYS A 86 -11.98 -0.01 3.19
C CYS A 86 -13.14 -0.53 4.04
N SER A 87 -13.64 0.26 5.00
CA SER A 87 -14.81 -0.12 5.81
C SER A 87 -16.10 -0.31 5.00
N GLN A 88 -16.15 0.25 3.80
CA GLN A 88 -17.28 0.18 2.88
C GLN A 88 -17.19 -1.01 1.91
N VAL A 89 -16.08 -1.75 1.89
CA VAL A 89 -15.88 -2.91 1.02
C VAL A 89 -16.58 -4.13 1.61
N GLN A 90 -17.37 -4.82 0.80
CA GLN A 90 -17.97 -6.08 1.23
C GLN A 90 -16.92 -7.19 1.35
N PRO A 91 -16.97 -8.05 2.37
CA PRO A 91 -16.02 -9.14 2.54
C PRO A 91 -15.84 -10.03 1.30
N CYS A 92 -16.92 -10.33 0.59
CA CYS A 92 -16.90 -11.14 -0.64
C CYS A 92 -16.12 -10.50 -1.80
N GLN A 93 -15.96 -9.17 -1.81
CA GLN A 93 -15.24 -8.43 -2.85
C GLN A 93 -13.74 -8.29 -2.54
N THR A 94 -13.33 -8.54 -1.29
CA THR A 94 -11.94 -8.36 -0.83
C THR A 94 -10.95 -9.15 -1.68
N GLY A 95 -11.27 -10.40 -2.03
CA GLY A 95 -10.39 -11.24 -2.84
C GLY A 95 -10.12 -10.65 -4.22
N SER A 96 -11.13 -10.07 -4.87
CA SER A 96 -10.97 -9.42 -6.18
C SER A 96 -10.17 -8.13 -6.12
N ILE A 97 -10.20 -7.42 -4.99
CA ILE A 97 -9.39 -6.21 -4.79
C ILE A 97 -7.92 -6.59 -4.57
N LEU A 98 -7.67 -7.65 -3.82
CA LEU A 98 -6.31 -8.13 -3.52
C LEU A 98 -5.62 -8.78 -4.73
N SER A 99 -6.36 -9.34 -5.68
CA SER A 99 -5.79 -9.98 -6.88
C SER A 99 -5.37 -9.01 -7.98
N ARG A 100 -5.59 -7.70 -7.80
CA ARG A 100 -5.38 -6.68 -8.83
C ARG A 100 -4.05 -5.95 -8.65
#